data_AF-A0A382J7V2-F1
#
_entry.id   AF-A0A382J7V2-F1
#
_cell.length_a   1.000
_cell.length_b   1.000
_cell.length_c   1.000
_cell.angle_alpha   90.00
_cell.angle_beta   90.00
_cell.angle_gamma   90.00
#
_symmetry.space_group_name_H-M   'P 1'
#
loop_
_entity.id
_entity.type
_entity.pdbx_description
1 polymer ?
#
loop_
_entity_poly.entity_id
_entity_poly.type
_entity_poly.pdbx_seq_one_letter_code
_entity_poly.pdbx_strand_id
1 'polypeptide(L)'
;MLEKLSEIDQRFEKLTELLIQPETVADQQQFRTLSREHSELQEIVSTYRNYQKISESLEENLQIADDASEDTELRDLAREEIKELEAQSRDLTEQLELLLLPKDPDDTRNTILEIRAGTGGDEAALFASDLFRMYARYAESQQWKLEILNESPTDIGGVKEVVISISGKKVFSKLKFEGG
;
A
#
# COMPACT_ATOMS: atom_id res chain seq x y z
N MET A 1 17.53 1.50 12.34
CA MET A 1 16.11 1.53 11.93
C MET A 1 15.48 2.87 12.23
N LEU A 2 15.42 3.29 13.51
CA LEU A 2 14.78 4.55 13.92
C LEU A 2 15.36 5.80 13.24
N GLU A 3 16.68 5.89 13.09
CA GLU A 3 17.34 6.99 12.37
C GLU A 3 16.82 7.12 10.92
N LYS A 4 16.74 6.00 10.19
CA LYS A 4 16.17 5.95 8.83
C LYS A 4 14.69 6.35 8.80
N LEU A 5 13.90 5.97 9.80
CA LEU A 5 12.50 6.37 9.89
C LEU A 5 12.35 7.86 10.16
N SER A 6 13.20 8.43 11.02
CA SER A 6 13.28 9.87 11.25
C SER A 6 13.67 10.63 9.98
N GLU A 7 14.63 10.14 9.19
CA GLU A 7 14.97 10.74 7.89
C GLU A 7 13.79 10.71 6.91
N ILE A 8 13.06 9.59 6.86
CA ILE A 8 11.87 9.44 6.03
C ILE A 8 10.75 10.41 6.46
N ASP A 9 10.53 10.58 7.76
CA ASP A 9 9.54 11.52 8.31
C ASP A 9 9.90 12.98 7.97
N GLN A 10 11.18 13.36 8.12
CA GLN A 10 11.68 14.68 7.72
C GLN A 10 11.52 14.91 6.20
N ARG A 11 11.80 13.89 5.39
CA ARG A 11 11.59 13.97 3.94
C ARG A 11 10.11 14.16 3.61
N PHE A 12 9.21 13.45 4.28
CA PHE A 12 7.77 13.57 4.09
C PHE A 12 7.24 14.97 4.42
N GLU A 13 7.67 15.55 5.53
CA GLU A 13 7.35 16.94 5.87
C GLU A 13 7.88 17.89 4.80
N LYS A 14 9.11 17.67 4.32
CA LYS A 14 9.67 18.51 3.26
C LYS A 14 8.88 18.43 1.96
N LEU A 15 8.43 17.23 1.58
CA LEU A 15 7.57 17.04 0.42
C LEU A 15 6.22 17.74 0.58
N THR A 16 5.64 17.69 1.79
CA THR A 16 4.39 18.38 2.13
C THR A 16 4.53 19.89 1.94
N GLU A 17 5.62 20.48 2.44
CA GLU A 17 5.94 21.89 2.22
C GLU A 17 6.09 22.24 0.72
N LEU A 18 6.79 21.40 -0.04
CA LEU A 18 7.01 21.64 -1.47
C LEU A 18 5.71 21.55 -2.27
N LEU A 19 4.80 20.65 -1.91
CA LEU A 19 3.52 20.44 -2.61
C LEU A 19 2.54 21.60 -2.46
N ILE A 20 2.66 22.40 -1.40
CA ILE A 20 1.84 23.60 -1.19
C ILE A 20 2.43 24.87 -1.81
N GLN A 21 3.64 24.80 -2.38
CA GLN A 21 4.28 25.95 -3.02
C GLN A 21 3.59 26.28 -4.36
N PRO A 22 3.26 27.56 -4.64
CA PRO A 22 2.63 27.98 -5.90
C PRO A 22 3.41 27.56 -7.15
N GLU A 23 4.74 27.57 -7.08
CA GLU A 23 5.63 27.18 -8.17
C GLU A 23 5.48 25.70 -8.53
N THR A 24 5.41 24.83 -7.52
CA THR A 24 5.18 23.40 -7.68
C THR A 24 3.79 23.11 -8.24
N VAL A 25 2.76 23.82 -7.73
CA VAL A 25 1.37 23.64 -8.20
C VAL A 25 1.22 24.07 -9.66
N ALA A 26 1.97 25.09 -10.09
CA ALA A 26 1.99 25.55 -11.48
C ALA A 26 2.70 24.55 -12.43
N ASP A 27 3.67 23.76 -11.94
CA ASP A 27 4.34 22.71 -12.70
C ASP A 27 3.69 21.33 -12.49
N GLN A 28 2.82 20.94 -13.43
CA GLN A 28 2.10 19.67 -13.37
C GLN A 28 3.02 18.43 -13.37
N GLN A 29 4.22 18.51 -13.94
CA GLN A 29 5.16 17.38 -13.95
C GLN A 29 5.84 17.26 -12.59
N GLN A 30 6.35 18.37 -12.05
CA GLN A 30 6.95 18.40 -10.72
C GLN A 30 5.94 18.01 -9.64
N PHE A 31 4.72 18.53 -9.71
CA PHE A 31 3.63 18.19 -8.78
C PHE A 31 3.35 16.68 -8.76
N ARG A 32 3.27 16.04 -9.94
CA ARG A 32 3.02 14.60 -10.05
C ARG A 32 4.14 13.77 -9.42
N THR A 33 5.39 14.14 -9.68
CA THR A 33 6.56 13.45 -9.12
C THR A 33 6.58 13.54 -7.60
N LEU A 34 6.43 14.75 -7.05
CA LEU A 34 6.44 14.97 -5.59
C LEU A 34 5.23 14.33 -4.91
N SER A 35 4.05 14.39 -5.53
CA SER A 35 2.83 13.77 -5.00
C SER A 35 2.96 12.25 -4.91
N ARG A 36 3.62 11.64 -5.90
CA ARG A 36 3.88 10.21 -5.91
C ARG A 36 4.84 9.83 -4.79
N GLU A 37 5.97 10.52 -4.67
CA GLU A 37 6.94 10.27 -3.60
C GLU A 37 6.29 10.43 -2.21
N HIS A 38 5.52 11.51 -2.01
CA HIS A 38 4.77 11.74 -0.77
C HIS A 38 3.80 10.59 -0.47
N SER A 39 3.02 10.15 -1.46
CA SER A 39 2.09 9.02 -1.29
C SER A 39 2.79 7.70 -0.99
N GLU A 40 4.02 7.49 -1.47
CA GLU A 40 4.81 6.28 -1.23
C GLU A 40 5.35 6.21 0.21
N LEU A 41 5.63 7.36 0.81
CA LEU A 41 6.13 7.49 2.18
C LEU A 41 5.02 7.57 3.24
N GLN A 42 3.80 7.99 2.86
CA GLN A 42 2.69 8.24 3.79
C GLN A 42 2.41 7.08 4.74
N GLU A 43 2.41 5.84 4.24
CA GLU A 43 2.16 4.64 5.05
C GLU A 43 3.25 4.46 6.12
N ILE A 44 4.53 4.53 5.71
CA ILE A 44 5.69 4.41 6.60
C ILE A 44 5.62 5.47 7.71
N VAL A 45 5.38 6.72 7.33
CA VAL A 45 5.33 7.86 8.26
C VAL A 45 4.16 7.73 9.23
N SER A 46 2.98 7.34 8.75
CA SER A 46 1.82 7.15 9.62
C SER A 46 2.05 6.05 10.67
N THR A 47 2.64 4.93 10.28
CA THR A 47 3.00 3.84 11.19
C THR A 47 4.08 4.27 12.17
N TYR A 48 5.10 5.00 11.71
CA TYR A 48 6.19 5.50 12.54
C TYR A 48 5.71 6.49 13.60
N ARG A 49 4.87 7.47 13.22
CA ARG A 49 4.27 8.42 14.16
C ARG A 49 3.37 7.74 15.19
N ASN A 50 2.67 6.67 14.79
CA ASN A 50 1.90 5.87 15.74
C ASN A 50 2.83 5.13 16.73
N TYR A 51 3.91 4.53 16.22
CA TYR A 51 4.93 3.91 17.07
C TYR A 51 5.54 4.89 18.08
N GLN A 52 5.83 6.13 17.66
CA GLN A 52 6.34 7.17 18.57
C GLN A 52 5.35 7.46 19.70
N LYS A 53 4.06 7.65 19.38
CA LYS A 53 3.01 7.88 20.39
C LYS A 53 2.90 6.73 21.39
N ILE A 54 2.91 5.49 20.91
CA ILE A 54 2.87 4.30 21.79
C ILE A 54 4.13 4.23 22.66
N SER A 55 5.29 4.61 22.11
CA SER A 55 6.55 4.64 22.87
C SER A 55 6.53 5.72 23.95
N GLU A 56 5.99 6.91 23.66
CA GLU A 56 5.78 7.98 24.66
C GLU A 56 4.82 7.53 25.77
N SER A 57 3.66 6.95 25.41
CA SER A 57 2.71 6.41 26.40
C SER A 57 3.30 5.28 27.25
N LEU A 58 4.18 4.47 26.68
CA LEU A 58 4.87 3.41 27.41
C LEU A 58 5.85 4.00 28.42
N GLU A 59 6.62 5.02 28.04
CA GLU A 59 7.55 5.71 28.94
C GLU A 59 6.81 6.41 30.09
N GLU A 60 5.70 7.09 29.80
CA GLU A 60 4.85 7.72 30.82
C GLU A 60 4.29 6.69 31.81
N ASN A 61 3.76 5.57 31.33
CA ASN A 61 3.23 4.52 32.21
C ASN A 61 4.32 3.82 33.03
N LEU A 62 5.53 3.65 32.47
CA LEU A 62 6.68 3.13 33.22
C LEU A 62 7.05 4.06 34.38
N GLN A 63 7.05 5.38 34.15
CA GLN A 63 7.29 6.37 35.19
C GLN A 63 6.23 6.27 36.30
N ILE A 64 4.95 6.19 35.96
CA ILE A 64 3.85 6.05 36.93
C ILE A 64 4.00 4.74 37.74
N ALA A 65 4.25 3.61 37.08
CA ALA A 65 4.38 2.31 37.74
C ALA A 65 5.55 2.25 38.75
N ASP A 66 6.64 2.96 38.45
CA ASP A 66 7.85 3.02 39.26
C ASP A 66 7.84 4.14 40.31
N ASP A 67 6.94 5.12 40.20
CA ASP A 67 6.80 6.19 41.19
C ASP A 67 6.16 5.67 42.48
N ALA A 68 6.95 5.63 43.56
CA ALA A 68 6.50 5.20 44.88
C ALA A 68 5.61 6.23 45.60
N SER A 69 5.47 7.44 45.06
CA SER A 69 4.58 8.49 45.56
C SER A 69 3.14 8.33 45.05
N GLU A 70 2.95 7.60 43.96
CA GLU A 70 1.64 7.26 43.41
C GLU A 70 0.98 6.11 44.19
N ASP A 71 -0.37 6.08 44.18
CA ASP A 71 -1.12 5.05 44.87
C ASP A 71 -1.01 3.67 44.16
N THR A 72 -1.22 2.60 44.92
CA THR A 72 -1.07 1.22 44.43
C THR A 72 -2.03 0.90 43.28
N GLU A 73 -3.24 1.47 43.28
CA GLU A 73 -4.25 1.19 42.25
C GLU A 73 -3.83 1.79 40.90
N LEU A 74 -3.35 3.04 40.92
CA LEU A 74 -2.82 3.72 39.74
C LEU A 74 -1.59 3.01 39.16
N ARG A 75 -0.69 2.55 40.03
CA ARG A 75 0.51 1.82 39.61
C ARG A 75 0.20 0.44 39.02
N ASP A 76 -0.80 -0.25 39.56
CA ASP A 76 -1.23 -1.54 39.04
C ASP A 76 -1.96 -1.38 37.69
N LEU A 77 -2.76 -0.31 37.52
CA LEU A 77 -3.35 0.05 36.24
C LEU A 77 -2.28 0.35 35.18
N ALA A 78 -1.28 1.16 35.52
CA ALA A 78 -0.17 1.45 34.62
C ALA A 78 0.59 0.18 34.18
N ARG A 79 0.77 -0.80 35.08
CA ARG A 79 1.38 -2.11 34.76
C ARG A 79 0.54 -2.96 33.83
N GLU A 80 -0.78 -2.85 33.89
CA GLU A 80 -1.66 -3.51 32.93
C GLU A 80 -1.54 -2.86 31.56
N GLU A 81 -1.60 -1.52 31.49
CA GLU A 81 -1.44 -0.75 30.24
C GLU A 81 -0.08 -0.99 29.57
N ILE A 82 1.02 -1.06 30.34
CA ILE A 82 2.36 -1.36 29.84
C ILE A 82 2.37 -2.62 28.97
N LYS A 83 1.68 -3.70 29.40
CA LYS A 83 1.67 -4.96 28.64
C LYS A 83 1.00 -4.81 27.28
N GLU A 84 -0.07 -4.02 27.22
CA GLU A 84 -0.77 -3.75 25.97
C GLU A 84 0.07 -2.86 25.05
N LEU A 85 0.69 -1.81 25.60
CA LEU A 85 1.56 -0.89 24.88
C LEU A 85 2.82 -1.60 24.33
N GLU A 86 3.42 -2.51 25.10
CA GLU A 86 4.54 -3.34 24.64
C GLU A 86 4.15 -4.23 23.45
N ALA A 87 2.98 -4.86 23.51
CA ALA A 87 2.47 -5.68 22.41
C ALA A 87 2.22 -4.83 21.15
N GLN A 88 1.57 -3.67 21.29
CA GLN A 88 1.33 -2.74 20.18
C GLN A 88 2.64 -2.20 19.59
N SER A 89 3.61 -1.85 20.44
CA SER A 89 4.94 -1.38 20.02
C SER A 89 5.66 -2.43 19.19
N ARG A 90 5.58 -3.70 19.60
CA ARG A 90 6.15 -4.82 18.86
C ARG A 90 5.48 -5.00 17.49
N ASP A 91 4.14 -5.02 17.43
CA ASP A 91 3.40 -5.17 16.18
C ASP A 91 3.73 -4.04 15.19
N LEU A 92 3.81 -2.80 15.69
CA LEU A 92 4.20 -1.65 14.88
C LEU A 92 5.65 -1.74 14.40
N THR A 93 6.55 -2.27 15.22
CA THR A 93 7.96 -2.50 14.84
C THR A 93 8.05 -3.50 13.69
N GLU A 94 7.36 -4.64 13.79
CA GLU A 94 7.34 -5.66 12.73
C GLU A 94 6.73 -5.10 11.42
N GLN A 95 5.66 -4.29 11.52
CA GLN A 95 5.09 -3.59 10.37
C GLN A 95 6.08 -2.60 9.73
N LEU A 96 6.80 -1.82 10.54
CA LEU A 96 7.81 -0.87 10.05
C LEU A 96 8.96 -1.58 9.34
N GLU A 97 9.43 -2.72 9.87
CA GLU A 97 10.46 -3.52 9.22
C GLU A 97 10.03 -4.00 7.83
N LEU A 98 8.79 -4.50 7.70
CA LEU A 98 8.22 -4.91 6.42
C LEU A 98 8.10 -3.73 5.44
N LEU A 99 7.66 -2.57 5.91
CA LEU A 99 7.51 -1.38 5.09
C LEU A 99 8.84 -0.78 4.62
N LEU A 100 9.92 -1.01 5.37
CA LEU A 100 11.28 -0.59 5.04
C LEU A 100 11.99 -1.50 4.02
N LEU A 101 11.40 -2.66 3.70
CA LEU A 101 11.92 -3.53 2.66
C LEU A 101 11.93 -2.78 1.32
N PRO A 102 12.99 -2.93 0.51
CA PRO A 102 13.06 -2.31 -0.79
C PRO A 102 11.88 -2.78 -1.65
N LYS A 103 11.05 -1.84 -2.06
CA LYS A 103 9.95 -2.10 -3.00
C LYS A 103 10.55 -2.38 -4.38
N ASP A 104 9.95 -3.30 -5.11
CA ASP A 104 10.30 -3.50 -6.51
C ASP A 104 9.92 -2.21 -7.28
N PRO A 105 10.84 -1.58 -8.03
CA PRO A 105 10.53 -0.40 -8.82
C PRO A 105 9.34 -0.61 -9.79
N ASP A 106 9.06 -1.85 -10.13
CA ASP A 106 8.02 -2.22 -11.08
C ASP A 106 6.65 -2.40 -10.41
N ASP A 107 6.59 -2.56 -9.09
CA ASP A 107 5.36 -2.82 -8.34
C ASP A 107 4.31 -1.70 -8.49
N THR A 108 4.75 -0.49 -8.83
CA THR A 108 3.91 0.70 -9.02
C THR A 108 3.43 0.92 -10.46
N ARG A 109 3.88 0.09 -11.40
CA ARG A 109 3.53 0.23 -12.82
C ARG A 109 2.09 -0.20 -13.07
N ASN A 110 1.48 0.45 -14.06
CA ASN A 110 0.28 -0.04 -14.72
C ASN A 110 0.64 -1.28 -15.56
N THR A 111 -0.33 -2.15 -15.81
CA THR A 111 -0.10 -3.43 -16.49
C THR A 111 -0.99 -3.55 -17.71
N ILE A 112 -0.47 -4.17 -18.77
CA ILE A 112 -1.27 -4.70 -19.86
C ILE A 112 -1.47 -6.18 -19.58
N LEU A 113 -2.73 -6.61 -19.48
CA LEU A 113 -3.08 -8.02 -19.37
C LEU A 113 -3.59 -8.50 -20.72
N GLU A 114 -3.02 -9.59 -21.18
CA GLU A 114 -3.37 -10.23 -22.45
C GLU A 114 -3.90 -11.64 -22.15
N ILE A 115 -5.15 -11.88 -22.52
CA ILE A 115 -5.82 -13.17 -22.31
C ILE A 115 -6.08 -13.77 -23.68
N ARG A 116 -5.51 -14.94 -23.95
CA ARG A 116 -5.62 -15.65 -25.23
C ARG A 116 -6.20 -17.05 -25.03
N ALA A 117 -7.10 -17.44 -25.92
CA ALA A 117 -7.62 -18.80 -25.96
C ALA A 117 -6.50 -19.77 -26.37
N GLY A 118 -6.25 -20.78 -25.52
CA GLY A 118 -5.27 -21.83 -25.77
C GLY A 118 -5.84 -22.97 -26.62
N THR A 119 -5.45 -24.20 -26.30
CA THR A 119 -6.00 -25.40 -26.95
C THR A 119 -7.41 -25.69 -26.45
N GLY A 120 -8.30 -26.14 -27.34
CA GLY A 120 -9.69 -26.45 -27.00
C GLY A 120 -10.73 -25.56 -27.67
N GLY A 121 -10.36 -24.81 -28.72
CA GLY A 121 -11.32 -24.15 -29.63
C GLY A 121 -12.36 -23.27 -28.92
N ASP A 122 -13.62 -23.66 -29.04
CA ASP A 122 -14.77 -22.92 -28.53
C ASP A 122 -14.81 -22.89 -26.99
N GLU A 123 -14.49 -24.00 -26.32
CA GLU A 123 -14.40 -24.04 -24.86
C GLU A 123 -13.28 -23.13 -24.33
N ALA A 124 -12.14 -23.11 -25.03
CA ALA A 124 -11.03 -22.23 -24.68
C ALA A 124 -11.40 -20.74 -24.84
N ALA A 125 -12.18 -20.41 -25.86
CA ALA A 125 -12.66 -19.04 -26.08
C ALA A 125 -13.68 -18.60 -25.01
N LEU A 126 -14.55 -19.50 -24.57
CA LEU A 126 -15.46 -19.22 -23.45
C LEU A 126 -14.69 -19.03 -22.14
N PHE A 127 -13.70 -19.88 -21.87
CA PHE A 127 -12.87 -19.76 -20.66
C PHE A 127 -12.06 -18.45 -20.64
N ALA A 128 -11.51 -18.02 -21.78
CA ALA A 128 -10.86 -16.72 -21.91
C ALA A 128 -11.81 -15.56 -21.57
N SER A 129 -13.08 -15.66 -21.96
CA SER A 129 -14.11 -14.67 -21.60
C SER A 129 -14.39 -14.65 -20.09
N ASP A 130 -14.43 -15.82 -19.46
CA ASP A 130 -14.62 -15.93 -18.01
C ASP A 130 -13.42 -15.38 -17.23
N LEU A 131 -12.19 -15.62 -17.68
CA LEU A 131 -10.99 -14.99 -17.10
C LEU A 131 -11.05 -13.48 -17.23
N PHE A 132 -11.42 -12.97 -18.41
CA PHE A 132 -11.59 -11.53 -18.60
C PHE A 132 -12.60 -10.95 -17.61
N ARG A 133 -13.77 -11.57 -17.45
CA ARG A 133 -14.80 -11.16 -16.47
C ARG A 133 -14.28 -11.21 -15.03
N MET A 134 -13.49 -12.23 -14.69
CA MET A 134 -12.86 -12.38 -13.38
C MET A 134 -11.93 -11.20 -13.10
N TYR A 135 -10.98 -10.91 -13.99
CA TYR A 135 -10.05 -9.80 -13.80
C TYR A 135 -10.72 -8.43 -13.87
N ALA A 136 -11.77 -8.27 -14.68
CA ALA A 136 -12.57 -7.04 -14.70
C ALA A 136 -13.21 -6.76 -13.33
N ARG A 137 -13.84 -7.77 -12.73
CA ARG A 137 -14.40 -7.66 -11.36
C ARG A 137 -13.33 -7.43 -10.30
N TYR A 138 -12.18 -8.10 -10.44
CA TYR A 138 -11.06 -7.88 -9.54
C TYR A 138 -10.56 -6.43 -9.62
N ALA A 139 -10.37 -5.88 -10.82
CA ALA A 139 -9.97 -4.50 -11.04
C ALA A 139 -10.96 -3.51 -10.40
N GLU A 140 -12.28 -3.72 -10.58
CA GLU A 140 -13.32 -2.91 -9.92
C GLU A 140 -13.19 -2.95 -8.39
N SER A 141 -12.99 -4.13 -7.80
CA SER A 141 -12.82 -4.27 -6.33
C SER A 141 -11.58 -3.52 -5.79
N GLN A 142 -10.57 -3.34 -6.63
CA GLN A 142 -9.35 -2.61 -6.32
C GLN A 142 -9.42 -1.12 -6.68
N GLN A 143 -10.58 -0.65 -7.16
CA GLN A 143 -10.77 0.71 -7.69
C GLN A 143 -9.79 1.05 -8.81
N TRP A 144 -9.41 0.06 -9.61
CA TRP A 144 -8.54 0.25 -10.77
C TRP A 144 -9.37 0.62 -11.99
N LYS A 145 -8.75 1.40 -12.88
CA LYS A 145 -9.30 1.72 -14.18
C LYS A 145 -8.90 0.63 -15.17
N LEU A 146 -9.89 0.02 -15.83
CA LEU A 146 -9.70 -0.95 -16.89
C LEU A 146 -10.13 -0.34 -18.22
N GLU A 147 -9.29 -0.46 -19.24
CA GLU A 147 -9.59 -0.07 -20.62
C GLU A 147 -9.30 -1.23 -21.56
N ILE A 148 -10.26 -1.59 -22.41
CA ILE A 148 -10.04 -2.60 -23.45
C ILE A 148 -9.27 -1.94 -24.59
N LEU A 149 -8.11 -2.49 -24.92
CA LEU A 149 -7.27 -2.03 -26.03
C LEU A 149 -7.58 -2.78 -27.32
N ASN A 150 -7.82 -4.09 -27.22
CA ASN A 150 -8.17 -4.95 -28.34
C ASN A 150 -9.03 -6.12 -27.86
N GLU A 151 -9.95 -6.58 -28.70
CA GLU A 151 -10.82 -7.73 -28.42
C GLU A 151 -11.17 -8.46 -29.71
N SER A 152 -11.03 -9.78 -29.70
CA SER A 152 -11.36 -10.69 -30.79
C SER A 152 -12.47 -11.66 -30.36
N PRO A 153 -13.75 -11.29 -30.46
CA PRO A 153 -14.86 -12.13 -30.02
C PRO A 153 -15.10 -13.34 -30.94
N THR A 154 -15.82 -14.33 -30.44
CA THR A 154 -16.34 -15.48 -31.22
C THR A 154 -17.87 -15.46 -31.30
N ASP A 155 -18.43 -16.15 -32.29
CA ASP A 155 -19.88 -16.18 -32.55
C ASP A 155 -20.70 -16.81 -31.41
N ILE A 156 -20.05 -17.59 -30.54
CA ILE A 156 -20.67 -18.25 -29.37
C ILE A 156 -20.54 -17.42 -28.08
N GLY A 157 -20.04 -16.19 -28.15
CA GLY A 157 -19.89 -15.29 -27.00
C GLY A 157 -18.62 -15.50 -26.17
N GLY A 158 -17.61 -16.19 -26.71
CA GLY A 158 -16.26 -16.26 -26.17
C GLY A 158 -15.34 -15.19 -26.78
N VAL A 159 -14.07 -15.20 -26.38
CA VAL A 159 -13.01 -14.36 -26.99
C VAL A 159 -11.79 -15.21 -27.33
N LYS A 160 -11.24 -15.02 -28.53
CA LYS A 160 -9.94 -15.62 -28.92
C LYS A 160 -8.78 -14.89 -28.27
N GLU A 161 -8.91 -13.58 -28.16
CA GLU A 161 -7.90 -12.69 -27.58
C GLU A 161 -8.61 -11.46 -27.01
N VAL A 162 -8.17 -11.01 -25.84
CA VAL A 162 -8.51 -9.70 -25.31
C VAL A 162 -7.27 -9.09 -24.64
N VAL A 163 -6.99 -7.84 -24.99
CA VAL A 163 -5.87 -7.06 -24.46
C VAL A 163 -6.46 -5.88 -23.69
N ILE A 164 -6.14 -5.79 -22.40
CA ILE A 164 -6.66 -4.73 -21.53
C ILE A 164 -5.52 -3.98 -20.87
N SER A 165 -5.66 -2.66 -20.77
CA SER A 165 -4.85 -1.80 -19.92
C SER A 165 -5.50 -1.68 -18.55
N ILE A 166 -4.75 -1.96 -17.49
CA ILE A 166 -5.19 -1.79 -16.12
C ILE A 166 -4.29 -0.74 -15.46
N SER A 167 -4.90 0.36 -15.02
CA SER A 167 -4.22 1.48 -14.39
C SER A 167 -4.74 1.72 -12.97
N GLY A 168 -3.83 1.92 -12.02
CA GLY A 168 -4.20 2.09 -10.61
C GLY A 168 -3.05 1.89 -9.64
N LYS A 169 -3.36 1.84 -8.35
CA LYS A 169 -2.35 1.66 -7.30
C LYS A 169 -1.91 0.20 -7.21
N LYS A 170 -0.61 -0.05 -7.37
CA LYS A 170 0.03 -1.38 -7.21
C LYS A 170 -0.52 -2.46 -8.17
N VAL A 171 -0.85 -2.12 -9.42
CA VAL A 171 -1.42 -3.08 -10.39
C VAL A 171 -0.43 -4.21 -10.69
N PHE A 172 0.78 -3.86 -11.14
CA PHE A 172 1.79 -4.86 -11.49
C PHE A 172 2.17 -5.75 -10.31
N SER A 173 2.34 -5.18 -9.11
CA SER A 173 2.73 -5.99 -7.93
C SER A 173 1.77 -7.14 -7.64
N LYS A 174 0.48 -6.95 -7.93
CA LYS A 174 -0.58 -7.93 -7.64
C LYS A 174 -0.79 -8.91 -8.79
N LEU A 175 -0.56 -8.49 -10.03
CA LEU A 175 -0.79 -9.31 -11.22
C LEU A 175 0.49 -9.95 -11.80
N LYS A 176 1.68 -9.65 -11.27
CA LYS A 176 2.96 -10.15 -11.81
C LYS A 176 3.10 -11.68 -11.83
N PHE A 177 2.29 -12.39 -11.05
CA PHE A 177 2.30 -13.86 -10.98
C PHE A 177 1.24 -14.51 -11.89
N GLU A 178 0.43 -13.71 -12.59
CA GLU A 178 -0.62 -14.18 -13.50
C GLU A 178 -0.07 -14.48 -14.91
N GLY A 179 1.21 -14.20 -15.16
CA GLY A 179 1.86 -14.52 -16.43
C GLY A 179 2.09 -16.01 -16.58
N GLY A 180 1.44 -16.64 -17.56
CA GLY A 180 1.54 -18.07 -17.86
C GLY A 180 0.86 -18.46 -19.17
#